data_AF-A0A974NNS6-F1
#
_entry.id   AF-A0A974NNS6-F1
#
_cell.length_a   1.000
_cell.length_b   1.000
_cell.length_c   1.000
_cell.angle_alpha   90.00
_cell.angle_beta   90.00
_cell.angle_gamma   90.00
#
_symmetry.space_group_name_H-M   'P 1'
#
loop_
_entity.id
_entity.type
_entity.pdbx_description
1 polymer ?
#
loop_
_entity_poly.entity_id
_entity_poly.type
_entity_poly.pdbx_seq_one_letter_code
_entity_poly.pdbx_strand_id
1 'polypeptide(L)'
;MTMADKYLFENGDWVQGRSNDGALVHGYVETVDSNQRIIKVNVVESDNEKAIGKSLWILNKWSEKLPDLTISNESQILTLIDLALLSKDEQWFMELSGQLASIKEVPEMHTKKSEFLISPNRIGNFDTKK
;
A
#
# COMPACT_ATOMS: atom_id res chain seq x y z
N MET A 1 0.45 -11.57 -21.33
CA MET A 1 1.87 -11.18 -21.37
C MET A 1 1.94 -9.69 -21.65
N THR A 2 2.12 -8.86 -20.63
CA THR A 2 2.37 -7.42 -20.80
C THR A 2 3.38 -7.00 -19.74
N MET A 3 4.65 -6.95 -20.17
CA MET A 3 5.76 -6.34 -19.45
C MET A 3 5.49 -4.85 -19.33
N ALA A 4 5.18 -4.38 -18.13
CA ALA A 4 5.19 -2.96 -17.81
C ALA A 4 6.53 -2.63 -17.16
N ASP A 5 7.61 -2.69 -17.95
CA ASP A 5 8.85 -1.99 -17.62
C ASP A 5 8.58 -0.49 -17.71
N LYS A 6 8.08 0.07 -16.60
CA LYS A 6 7.97 1.52 -16.41
C LYS A 6 8.55 1.90 -15.05
N TYR A 7 9.81 1.55 -14.83
CA TYR A 7 10.59 2.03 -13.69
C TYR A 7 11.06 3.46 -13.95
N LEU A 8 10.12 4.41 -13.96
CA LEU A 8 10.39 5.84 -13.82
C LEU A 8 10.27 6.16 -12.33
N PHE A 9 11.34 5.88 -11.59
CA PHE A 9 11.48 6.45 -10.26
C PHE A 9 11.43 7.96 -10.35
N GLU A 10 10.71 8.59 -9.43
CA GLU A 10 10.69 10.05 -9.30
C GLU A 10 11.44 10.48 -8.05
N ASN A 11 11.86 11.75 -7.98
CA ASN A 11 12.46 12.29 -6.78
C ASN A 11 11.43 12.24 -5.62
N GLY A 12 11.82 11.68 -4.49
CA GLY A 12 10.97 11.48 -3.32
C GLY A 12 10.29 10.11 -3.26
N ASP A 13 10.39 9.27 -4.29
CA ASP A 13 9.83 7.92 -4.24
C ASP A 13 10.56 7.04 -3.22
N TRP A 14 9.79 6.27 -2.46
CA TRP A 14 10.33 5.24 -1.58
C TRP A 14 10.72 3.99 -2.38
N VAL A 15 11.94 3.54 -2.17
CA VAL A 15 12.52 2.42 -2.90
C VAL A 15 13.23 1.47 -1.94
N GLN A 16 13.10 0.19 -2.22
CA GLN A 16 13.92 -0.85 -1.62
C GLN A 16 14.94 -1.29 -2.66
N GLY A 17 16.21 -1.23 -2.30
CA GLY A 17 17.31 -1.58 -3.18
C GLY A 17 18.25 -2.61 -2.57
N ARG A 18 19.10 -3.17 -3.42
CA ARG A 18 20.26 -3.95 -2.98
C ARG A 18 21.54 -3.21 -3.31
N SER A 19 22.36 -2.99 -2.29
CA SER A 19 23.69 -2.39 -2.46
C SER A 19 24.63 -3.35 -3.19
N ASN A 20 25.75 -2.85 -3.71
CA ASN A 20 26.75 -3.66 -4.42
C ASN A 20 27.36 -4.77 -3.54
N ASP A 21 27.32 -4.58 -2.22
CA ASP A 21 27.76 -5.56 -1.21
C ASP A 21 26.71 -6.66 -0.93
N GLY A 22 25.54 -6.58 -1.57
CA GLY A 22 24.42 -7.50 -1.33
C GLY A 22 23.56 -7.13 -0.12
N ALA A 23 23.89 -6.05 0.60
CA ALA A 23 23.07 -5.51 1.69
C ALA A 23 21.74 -4.95 1.18
N LEU A 24 20.66 -5.20 1.92
CA LEU A 24 19.35 -4.64 1.63
C LEU A 24 19.28 -3.23 2.21
N VAL A 25 18.79 -2.29 1.41
CA VAL A 25 18.68 -0.88 1.77
C VAL A 25 17.26 -0.39 1.48
N HIS A 26 16.72 0.40 2.39
CA HIS A 26 15.46 1.12 2.24
C HIS A 26 15.74 2.61 2.31
N GLY A 27 15.13 3.35 1.41
CA GLY A 27 15.35 4.78 1.34
C GLY A 27 14.45 5.46 0.35
N TYR A 28 14.71 6.75 0.13
CA TYR A 28 13.99 7.54 -0.85
C TYR A 28 14.94 8.01 -1.95
N VAL A 29 14.39 8.18 -3.16
CA VAL A 29 15.13 8.63 -4.34
C VAL A 29 15.43 10.12 -4.21
N GLU A 30 16.70 10.47 -4.05
CA GLU A 30 17.16 11.85 -4.02
C GLU A 30 17.36 12.40 -5.43
N THR A 31 17.85 11.59 -6.37
CA THR A 31 18.09 12.00 -7.75
C THR A 31 18.07 10.79 -8.68
N VAL A 32 17.56 10.99 -9.88
CA VAL A 32 17.57 9.97 -10.93
C VAL A 32 18.52 10.40 -12.04
N ASP A 33 19.39 9.50 -12.48
CA ASP A 33 20.27 9.77 -13.62
C ASP A 33 19.46 10.01 -14.90
N SER A 34 19.98 10.82 -15.81
CA SER A 34 19.30 11.14 -17.08
C SER A 34 18.98 9.89 -17.92
N ASN A 35 19.76 8.81 -17.77
CA ASN A 35 19.53 7.54 -18.46
C ASN A 35 18.66 6.58 -17.65
N GLN A 36 18.22 6.96 -16.44
CA GLN A 36 17.40 6.18 -15.50
C GLN A 36 17.95 4.79 -15.17
N ARG A 37 19.23 4.54 -15.46
CA ARG A 37 19.91 3.26 -15.18
C ARG A 37 20.35 3.14 -13.73
N ILE A 38 20.69 4.27 -13.13
CA ILE A 38 21.10 4.38 -11.73
C ILE A 38 20.28 5.46 -11.05
N ILE A 39 19.93 5.21 -9.80
CA ILE A 39 19.22 6.13 -8.93
C ILE A 39 20.10 6.42 -7.71
N LYS A 40 20.11 7.68 -7.30
CA LYS A 40 20.71 8.11 -6.04
C LYS A 40 19.65 8.02 -4.97
N VAL A 41 19.85 7.10 -4.02
CA VAL A 41 18.92 6.81 -2.93
C VAL A 41 19.54 7.25 -1.63
N ASN A 42 18.83 8.07 -0.85
CA ASN A 42 19.23 8.35 0.52
C ASN A 42 18.72 7.22 1.43
N VAL A 43 19.66 6.50 2.05
CA VAL A 43 19.35 5.33 2.86
C VAL A 43 18.82 5.75 4.22
N VAL A 44 17.60 5.33 4.53
CA VAL A 44 16.95 5.54 5.83
C VAL A 44 17.17 4.33 6.73
N GLU A 45 17.12 3.13 6.17
CA GLU A 45 17.33 1.87 6.88
C GLU A 45 18.15 0.91 6.01
N SER A 46 19.04 0.13 6.62
CA SER A 46 19.78 -0.91 5.93
C SER A 46 20.26 -1.98 6.89
N ASP A 47 20.35 -3.21 6.39
CA ASP A 47 21.02 -4.33 7.06
C ASP A 47 22.51 -4.04 7.32
N ASN A 48 23.10 -3.10 6.57
CA ASN A 48 24.45 -2.60 6.83
C ASN A 48 24.40 -1.23 7.49
N GLU A 49 24.69 -1.17 8.79
CA GLU A 49 24.68 0.07 9.59
C GLU A 49 25.56 1.17 9.00
N LYS A 50 26.60 0.82 8.24
CA LYS A 50 27.50 1.79 7.59
C LYS A 50 26.86 2.52 6.42
N ALA A 51 25.76 1.99 5.88
CA ALA A 51 25.03 2.56 4.75
C ALA A 51 23.94 3.54 5.20
N ILE A 52 23.46 3.43 6.45
CA ILE A 52 22.40 4.27 7.00
C ILE A 52 22.83 5.75 7.00
N GLY A 53 21.94 6.63 6.51
CA GLY A 53 22.17 8.08 6.44
C GLY A 53 23.11 8.52 5.32
N LYS A 54 23.47 7.63 4.39
CA LYS A 54 24.29 7.95 3.21
C LYS A 54 23.48 7.88 1.93
N SER A 55 23.83 8.72 0.96
CA SER A 55 23.31 8.62 -0.39
C SER A 55 24.11 7.60 -1.20
N LEU A 56 23.46 6.53 -1.66
CA LEU A 56 24.07 5.48 -2.47
C LEU A 56 23.53 5.51 -3.90
N TRP A 57 24.40 5.19 -4.86
CA TRP A 57 23.99 4.93 -6.24
C TRP A 57 23.62 3.47 -6.38
N ILE A 58 22.36 3.21 -6.72
CA ILE A 58 21.80 1.87 -6.89
C ILE A 58 21.35 1.70 -8.33
N LEU A 59 21.62 0.53 -8.91
CA LEU A 59 21.11 0.19 -10.23
C LEU A 59 19.59 0.07 -10.18
N ASN A 60 18.91 0.71 -11.13
CA ASN A 60 17.44 0.65 -11.27
C ASN A 60 16.94 -0.81 -11.28
N LYS A 61 17.68 -1.71 -11.95
CA LYS A 61 17.38 -3.15 -12.03
C LYS A 61 17.34 -3.88 -10.68
N TRP A 62 17.98 -3.34 -9.65
CA TRP A 62 18.08 -3.92 -8.31
C TRP A 62 17.32 -3.10 -7.27
N SER A 63 16.55 -2.12 -7.72
CA SER A 63 15.64 -1.32 -6.90
C SER A 63 14.21 -1.63 -7.28
N GLU A 64 13.38 -1.91 -6.28
CA GLU A 64 11.94 -2.05 -6.42
C GLU A 64 11.28 -0.84 -5.76
N LYS A 65 10.31 -0.23 -6.45
CA LYS A 65 9.50 0.83 -5.85
C LYS A 65 8.64 0.19 -4.76
N LEU A 66 8.71 0.75 -3.56
CA LEU A 66 7.80 0.30 -2.51
C LEU A 66 6.39 0.72 -2.91
N PRO A 67 5.41 -0.20 -2.85
CA PRO A 67 4.04 0.16 -3.17
C PRO A 67 3.59 1.28 -2.24
N ASP A 68 2.93 2.29 -2.81
CA ASP A 68 2.22 3.27 -2.02
C ASP A 68 1.37 2.53 -1.00
N LEU A 69 1.51 2.86 0.29
CA LEU A 69 0.74 2.22 1.35
C LEU A 69 -0.74 2.47 1.07
N THR A 70 -1.39 1.49 0.46
CA THR A 70 -2.85 1.47 0.33
C THR A 70 -3.39 1.05 1.68
N ILE A 71 -3.67 2.04 2.51
CA ILE A 71 -4.17 1.80 3.87
C ILE A 71 -5.62 1.31 3.76
N SER A 72 -5.79 0.00 3.56
CA SER A 72 -7.10 -0.61 3.33
C SER A 72 -7.72 -1.22 4.59
N ASN A 73 -6.95 -1.37 5.68
CA ASN A 73 -7.39 -2.06 6.89
C ASN A 73 -7.49 -1.09 8.08
N GLU A 74 -8.60 -1.17 8.82
CA GLU A 74 -8.85 -0.37 10.03
C GLU A 74 -7.70 -0.48 11.05
N SER A 75 -7.22 -1.70 11.30
CA SER A 75 -6.11 -1.96 12.23
C SER A 75 -4.80 -1.27 11.83
N GLN A 76 -4.54 -1.09 10.54
CA GLN A 76 -3.33 -0.39 10.06
C GLN A 76 -3.46 1.11 10.32
N ILE A 77 -4.65 1.68 10.13
CA ILE A 77 -4.92 3.10 10.44
C ILE A 77 -4.77 3.36 11.93
N LEU A 78 -5.33 2.51 12.78
CA LEU A 78 -5.19 2.64 14.23
C LEU A 78 -3.73 2.62 14.67
N THR A 79 -2.92 1.72 14.09
CA THR A 79 -1.48 1.65 14.37
C THR A 79 -0.75 2.94 13.94
N LEU A 80 -1.13 3.51 12.78
CA LEU A 80 -0.57 4.78 12.31
C LEU A 80 -1.03 5.97 13.16
N ILE A 81 -2.28 5.95 13.65
CA ILE A 81 -2.80 6.95 14.57
C ILE A 81 -1.98 6.96 15.87
N ASP A 82 -1.70 5.79 16.45
CA ASP A 82 -0.85 5.68 17.62
C ASP A 82 0.56 6.25 17.36
N LEU A 83 1.11 5.98 16.17
CA LEU A 83 2.40 6.53 15.77
C LEU A 83 2.37 8.06 15.60
N ALA A 84 1.28 8.61 15.07
CA ALA A 84 1.07 10.05 14.95
C ALA A 84 0.98 10.73 16.32
N LEU A 85 0.28 10.11 17.27
CA LEU A 85 0.20 10.56 18.66
C LEU A 85 1.57 10.54 19.35
N LEU A 86 2.37 9.49 19.12
CA LEU A 86 3.75 9.41 19.62
C LEU A 86 4.64 10.51 19.04
N SER A 87 4.46 10.82 17.76
CA SER A 87 5.21 11.84 17.04
C SER A 87 4.69 13.27 17.29
N LYS A 88 3.53 13.40 17.97
CA LYS A 88 2.80 14.65 18.22
C LYS A 88 2.44 15.41 16.95
N ASP A 89 2.16 14.68 15.87
CA ASP A 89 1.76 15.26 14.60
C ASP A 89 0.22 15.34 14.50
N GLU A 90 -0.32 16.51 14.81
CA GLU A 90 -1.76 16.77 14.81
C GLU A 90 -2.37 16.71 13.40
N GLN A 91 -1.65 17.17 12.38
CA GLN A 91 -2.13 17.17 11.00
C GLN A 91 -2.27 15.74 10.49
N TRP A 92 -1.23 14.93 10.73
CA TRP A 92 -1.21 13.54 10.33
C TRP A 92 -2.26 12.71 11.09
N PHE A 93 -2.47 12.97 12.38
CA PHE A 93 -3.54 12.35 13.16
C PHE A 93 -4.94 12.65 12.60
N MET A 94 -5.21 13.90 12.24
CA MET A 94 -6.52 14.32 11.70
C MET A 94 -6.79 13.66 10.35
N GLU A 95 -5.79 13.53 9.48
CA GLU A 95 -5.91 12.87 8.19
C GLU A 95 -6.21 11.36 8.35
N LEU A 96 -5.46 10.67 9.22
CA LEU A 96 -5.68 9.25 9.50
C LEU A 96 -7.03 8.97 10.16
N SER A 97 -7.46 9.83 11.09
CA SER A 97 -8.77 9.74 11.73
C SER A 97 -9.91 9.96 10.74
N GLY A 98 -9.75 10.88 9.78
CA GLY A 98 -10.70 11.07 8.69
C GLY A 98 -10.80 9.86 7.76
N GLN A 99 -9.66 9.23 7.43
CA GLN A 99 -9.64 7.97 6.67
C GLN A 99 -10.31 6.83 7.43
N LEU A 100 -10.10 6.74 8.76
CA LEU A 100 -10.76 5.76 9.62
C LEU A 100 -12.28 5.93 9.61
N ALA A 101 -12.76 7.17 9.74
CA ALA A 101 -14.19 7.49 9.66
C ALA A 101 -14.76 7.09 8.30
N SER A 102 -14.05 7.39 7.21
CA SER A 102 -14.48 7.06 5.85
C SER A 102 -14.62 5.55 5.61
N ILE A 103 -13.76 4.72 6.21
CA ILE A 103 -13.86 3.26 6.11
C ILE A 103 -15.02 2.72 6.95
N LYS A 104 -15.27 3.33 8.11
CA LYS A 104 -16.36 2.97 9.01
C LYS A 104 -17.74 3.39 8.48
N GLU A 105 -17.79 4.46 7.67
CA GLU A 105 -19.01 4.98 7.04
C GLU A 105 -19.41 4.25 5.74
N VAL A 106 -18.66 3.23 5.29
CA VAL A 106 -19.09 2.36 4.18
C VAL A 106 -19.55 0.99 4.70
N PRO A 107 -20.78 0.87 5.20
CA PRO A 107 -21.54 -0.37 5.14
C PRO A 107 -22.67 -0.24 4.11
N GLU A 108 -22.37 -0.26 2.81
CA GLU A 108 -23.32 -0.53 1.70
C GLU A 108 -22.48 -0.63 0.39
N MET A 109 -22.53 -1.63 -0.49
CA MET A 109 -23.43 -2.75 -0.70
C MET A 109 -22.74 -3.72 -1.70
N HIS A 110 -22.39 -4.94 -1.28
CA HIS A 110 -22.05 -6.01 -2.23
C HIS A 110 -23.32 -6.47 -2.94
N THR A 111 -23.73 -5.78 -4.01
CA THR A 111 -24.74 -6.33 -4.93
C THR A 111 -24.07 -7.35 -5.83
N LYS A 112 -23.92 -8.59 -5.33
CA LYS A 112 -23.74 -9.76 -6.18
C LYS A 112 -24.99 -9.89 -7.05
N LYS A 113 -24.94 -9.37 -8.29
CA LYS A 113 -25.79 -9.85 -9.37
C LYS A 113 -25.28 -11.23 -9.76
N SER A 114 -25.77 -12.27 -9.10
CA SER A 114 -25.63 -13.64 -9.58
C SER A 114 -26.80 -14.47 -9.06
N GLU A 115 -27.80 -14.61 -9.92
CA GLU A 115 -28.50 -15.87 -10.18
C GLU A 115 -28.87 -16.72 -8.96
N PHE A 116 -29.85 -16.24 -8.18
CA PHE A 116 -30.77 -17.16 -7.52
C PHE A 116 -32.12 -17.00 -8.17
N LEU A 117 -32.35 -17.88 -9.15
CA LEU A 117 -33.63 -18.14 -9.76
C LEU A 117 -34.67 -18.32 -8.64
N ILE A 118 -35.69 -17.47 -8.67
CA ILE A 118 -36.90 -17.67 -7.87
C ILE A 118 -37.58 -18.93 -8.44
N SER A 119 -37.35 -20.07 -7.79
CA SER A 119 -38.13 -21.28 -8.03
C SER A 119 -39.60 -21.00 -7.68
N PRO A 120 -40.57 -21.24 -8.58
CA PRO A 120 -41.97 -21.00 -8.26
C PRO A 120 -42.48 -21.95 -7.16
N ASN A 121 -43.19 -21.36 -6.19
CA ASN A 121 -43.95 -21.91 -5.07
C ASN A 121 -44.07 -23.45 -4.92
N ARG A 122 -43.47 -23.98 -3.84
CA ARG A 122 -43.93 -25.19 -3.13
C ARG A 122 -44.73 -24.79 -1.88
N ILE A 123 -46.00 -24.44 -2.06
CA ILE A 123 -46.99 -24.58 -0.98
C ILE A 123 -48.00 -25.58 -1.50
N GLY A 124 -47.92 -26.80 -0.95
CA GLY A 124 -48.94 -27.81 -1.13
C GLY A 124 -50.23 -27.30 -0.49
N ASN A 125 -51.28 -27.19 -1.30
CA ASN A 125 -52.64 -27.20 -0.79
C ASN A 125 -52.85 -28.53 -0.09
N PHE A 126 -52.77 -28.54 1.24
CA PHE A 126 -53.40 -29.54 2.06
C PHE A 126 -54.86 -29.14 2.25
N ASP A 127 -55.74 -30.00 1.77
CA ASP A 127 -57.19 -29.94 1.89
C ASP A 127 -57.68 -29.68 3.32
N THR A 128 -58.69 -28.82 3.46
CA THR A 128 -59.69 -28.97 4.54
C THR A 128 -61.09 -28.72 3.99
N LYS A 129 -61.89 -29.80 3.98
CA LYS A 129 -63.32 -29.87 3.64
C LYS A 129 -64.18 -28.96 4.53
N LYS A 130 -65.25 -28.39 3.96
CA LYS A 130 -66.63 -28.57 4.46
C LYS A 130 -67.63 -28.31 3.34
#